data_AF-A0AAJ6B9Z8-F1
#
_entry.id   AF-A0AAJ6B9Z8-F1
#
_cell.length_a   1.000
_cell.length_b   1.000
_cell.length_c   1.000
_cell.angle_alpha   90.00
_cell.angle_beta   90.00
_cell.angle_gamma   90.00
#
_symmetry.space_group_name_H-M   'P 1'
#
loop_
_entity.id
_entity.type
_entity.pdbx_description
1 polymer ?
#
loop_
_entity_poly.entity_id
_entity_poly.type
_entity_poly.pdbx_seq_one_letter_code
_entity_poly.pdbx_strand_id
1 'polypeptide(L)'
;MKPTWASARPPHSVCHSLCRAVEEVLSREQRHAIGINEADGITLHQRVLAWIDEHRAELAQRLWGPSARRLKPQGWLRGGRPLEMLPPHPRQTSSLSAAYRRLFPNASDAEFAGWLGNEQEAPNLPDMRSATERLRDLQRRLDSLRSDLHQWAQPDPIRPHQRHRAIRPIINAWRRLTRLRLDSGGSLFSLDLSGLGLQDEDLASLALPDDFTHIEHVSLANNRPLSQLPAEFLERFPNLERLILTNCRFDHLPRLARPDSLRWLDLDSNRITWDGQAQYRLNQYANLAVLDLTDNPLLTAPDLHWLGDLKSLFLSGCSLTELPQGLELITEPIALDLSDNQLQRLPASFTVSTSVADAIRLESDWLGEPVLAQIEAYNSAHQVDLLVSESDYLEFFDEGDPAHPALWQRLPRQYRRDLRPLLEVEPFLSRPHQARREFWRRLMVIDANAVWRPHWLAQPAADLFNLPL
;
A
#
# COMPACT_ATOMS: atom_id res chain seq x y z
N MET A 1 16.73 60.34 -31.57
CA MET A 1 15.66 59.61 -32.27
C MET A 1 15.06 58.59 -31.29
N LYS A 2 13.77 58.74 -30.94
CA LYS A 2 12.92 57.62 -30.46
C LYS A 2 12.64 56.69 -31.68
N PRO A 3 12.23 55.40 -31.53
CA PRO A 3 11.37 54.90 -30.46
C PRO A 3 11.64 53.48 -29.90
N THR A 4 10.93 53.26 -28.80
CA THR A 4 10.44 52.05 -28.13
C THR A 4 10.10 50.84 -29.01
N TRP A 5 10.53 49.64 -28.60
CA TRP A 5 9.86 48.39 -28.97
C TRP A 5 9.08 47.83 -27.78
N ALA A 6 7.79 48.15 -27.76
CA ALA A 6 6.79 47.24 -27.22
C ALA A 6 6.57 46.15 -28.29
N SER A 7 6.89 44.89 -27.98
CA SER A 7 6.33 43.76 -28.71
C SER A 7 5.33 43.07 -27.81
N ALA A 8 4.08 43.45 -28.01
CA ALA A 8 2.91 42.71 -27.56
C ALA A 8 3.06 41.23 -27.92
N ARG A 9 2.88 40.34 -26.95
CA ARG A 9 2.51 38.95 -27.24
C ARG A 9 1.04 38.95 -27.65
N PRO A 10 0.66 38.47 -28.84
CA PRO A 10 -0.68 37.94 -29.06
C PRO A 10 -0.71 36.47 -28.61
N PRO A 11 -1.81 36.01 -28.01
CA PRO A 11 -1.95 34.67 -27.48
C PRO A 11 -2.52 33.75 -28.56
N HIS A 12 -1.79 32.72 -29.00
CA HIS A 12 -2.44 31.61 -29.69
C HIS A 12 -1.84 30.27 -29.24
N SER A 13 -2.67 29.53 -28.52
CA SER A 13 -2.54 28.11 -28.25
C SER A 13 -2.24 27.36 -29.56
N VAL A 14 -1.02 26.85 -29.69
CA VAL A 14 -0.68 25.90 -30.76
C VAL A 14 -1.38 24.59 -30.43
N CYS A 15 -2.59 24.43 -30.96
CA CYS A 15 -3.28 23.15 -30.96
C CYS A 15 -2.57 22.25 -31.99
N HIS A 16 -1.75 21.31 -31.51
CA HIS A 16 -1.16 20.27 -32.34
C HIS A 16 -2.23 19.25 -32.73
N SER A 17 -3.01 19.54 -33.78
CA SER A 17 -3.88 18.55 -34.40
C SER A 17 -3.13 17.83 -35.51
N LEU A 18 -3.27 16.50 -35.59
CA LEU A 18 -2.74 15.68 -36.68
C LEU A 18 -3.18 16.22 -38.06
N CYS A 19 -4.39 16.76 -38.14
CA CYS A 19 -4.94 17.37 -39.35
C CYS A 19 -4.12 18.58 -39.81
N ARG A 20 -3.64 19.42 -38.89
CA ARG A 20 -2.77 20.55 -39.22
C ARG A 20 -1.42 20.09 -39.78
N ALA A 21 -0.82 19.06 -39.18
CA ALA A 21 0.43 18.49 -39.70
C ALA A 21 0.27 17.92 -41.11
N VAL A 22 -0.89 17.29 -41.40
CA VAL A 22 -1.21 16.79 -42.74
C VAL A 22 -1.41 17.93 -43.73
N GLU A 23 -2.13 18.99 -43.36
CA GLU A 23 -2.34 20.17 -44.21
C GLU A 23 -1.02 20.89 -44.55
N GLU A 24 -0.07 20.95 -43.62
CA GLU A 24 1.25 21.56 -43.82
C GLU A 24 2.13 20.76 -44.80
N VAL A 25 1.93 19.45 -44.90
CA VAL A 25 2.65 18.57 -45.84
C VAL A 25 2.08 18.62 -47.26
N LEU A 26 0.80 18.99 -47.42
CA LEU A 26 0.14 19.05 -48.72
C LEU A 26 0.52 20.31 -49.51
N SER A 27 0.81 20.11 -50.80
CA SER A 27 1.07 21.22 -51.73
C SER A 27 -0.17 22.12 -51.88
N ARG A 28 0.05 23.36 -52.34
CA ARG A 28 -1.03 24.35 -52.49
C ARG A 28 -2.09 23.91 -53.51
N GLU A 29 -1.68 23.21 -54.58
CA GLU A 29 -2.60 22.64 -55.57
C GLU A 29 -3.43 21.50 -54.96
N GLN A 30 -2.80 20.61 -54.18
CA GLN A 30 -3.51 19.52 -53.50
C GLN A 30 -4.51 20.03 -52.47
N ARG A 31 -4.14 21.06 -51.68
CA ARG A 31 -5.04 21.72 -50.73
C ARG A 31 -6.23 22.36 -51.42
N HIS A 32 -6.02 23.02 -52.57
CA HIS A 32 -7.10 23.59 -53.33
C HIS A 32 -8.02 22.52 -53.95
N ALA A 33 -7.45 21.39 -54.41
CA ALA A 33 -8.23 20.26 -54.95
C ALA A 33 -9.13 19.59 -53.89
N ILE A 34 -8.71 19.56 -52.62
CA ILE A 34 -9.55 19.09 -51.50
C ILE A 34 -10.32 20.23 -50.81
N GLY A 35 -10.34 21.42 -51.42
CA GLY A 35 -11.13 22.59 -51.02
C GLY A 35 -10.73 23.19 -49.67
N ILE A 36 -9.45 23.14 -49.31
CA ILE A 36 -8.88 23.74 -48.10
C ILE A 36 -8.03 24.94 -48.52
N ASN A 37 -8.46 26.14 -48.16
CA ASN A 37 -7.79 27.39 -48.55
C ASN A 37 -6.84 27.92 -47.47
N GLU A 38 -7.07 27.59 -46.20
CA GLU A 38 -6.25 27.98 -45.06
C GLU A 38 -5.86 26.73 -44.25
N ALA A 39 -4.63 26.66 -43.75
CA ALA A 39 -4.11 25.52 -42.99
C ALA A 39 -4.39 25.68 -41.49
N ASP A 40 -5.66 25.63 -41.12
CA ASP A 40 -6.13 25.81 -39.73
C ASP A 40 -6.28 24.48 -38.96
N GLY A 41 -6.19 23.33 -39.65
CA GLY A 41 -6.38 21.98 -39.12
C GLY A 41 -7.83 21.65 -38.72
N ILE A 42 -8.72 22.64 -38.64
CA ILE A 42 -10.11 22.49 -38.21
C ILE A 42 -10.96 22.08 -39.41
N THR A 43 -10.71 22.69 -40.56
CA THR A 43 -11.49 22.46 -41.79
C THR A 43 -11.31 21.03 -42.30
N LEU A 44 -10.08 20.50 -42.31
CA LEU A 44 -9.85 19.08 -42.64
C LEU A 44 -10.48 18.14 -41.61
N HIS A 45 -10.37 18.45 -40.32
CA HIS A 45 -10.92 17.62 -39.25
C HIS A 45 -12.44 17.46 -39.38
N GLN A 46 -13.17 18.56 -39.56
CA GLN A 46 -14.62 18.54 -39.73
C GLN A 46 -15.05 17.79 -40.99
N ARG A 47 -14.31 17.94 -42.09
CA ARG A 47 -14.61 17.22 -43.34
C ARG A 47 -14.35 15.73 -43.22
N VAL A 48 -13.27 15.32 -42.55
CA VAL A 48 -12.98 13.91 -42.29
C VAL A 48 -14.09 13.29 -41.45
N LEU A 49 -14.57 13.97 -40.41
CA LEU A 49 -15.69 13.48 -39.60
C LEU A 49 -17.00 13.40 -40.40
N ALA A 50 -17.33 14.43 -41.18
CA ALA A 50 -18.52 14.43 -42.03
C ALA A 50 -18.48 13.30 -43.06
N TRP A 51 -17.32 13.08 -43.68
CA TRP A 51 -17.12 12.00 -44.65
C TRP A 51 -17.20 10.62 -44.00
N ILE A 52 -16.63 10.44 -42.79
CA ILE A 52 -16.73 9.20 -42.02
C ILE A 52 -18.19 8.90 -41.68
N ASP A 53 -18.98 9.88 -41.25
CA ASP A 53 -20.37 9.66 -40.89
C ASP A 53 -21.22 9.28 -42.11
N GLU A 54 -20.99 9.91 -43.26
CA GLU A 54 -21.70 9.59 -44.52
C GLU A 54 -21.31 8.20 -45.06
N HIS A 55 -20.06 7.78 -44.91
CA HIS A 55 -19.52 6.53 -45.47
C HIS A 55 -19.30 5.43 -44.43
N ARG A 56 -19.87 5.59 -43.23
CA ARG A 56 -19.58 4.75 -42.05
C ARG A 56 -19.79 3.26 -42.28
N ALA A 57 -20.86 2.91 -43.00
CA ALA A 57 -21.22 1.52 -43.30
C ALA A 57 -20.22 0.84 -44.27
N GLU A 58 -19.73 1.58 -45.26
CA GLU A 58 -18.74 1.09 -46.23
C GLU A 58 -17.33 1.04 -45.63
N LEU A 59 -16.95 2.06 -44.84
CA LEU A 59 -15.69 2.09 -44.10
C LEU A 59 -15.59 0.92 -43.12
N ALA A 60 -16.68 0.57 -42.45
CA ALA A 60 -16.70 -0.55 -41.53
C ALA A 60 -16.42 -1.88 -42.23
N GLN A 61 -16.92 -2.06 -43.45
CA GLN A 61 -16.61 -3.25 -44.26
C GLN A 61 -15.19 -3.25 -44.81
N ARG A 62 -14.62 -2.08 -45.15
CA ARG A 62 -13.26 -1.98 -45.66
C ARG A 62 -12.19 -2.15 -44.58
N LEU A 63 -12.42 -1.63 -43.37
CA LEU A 63 -11.47 -1.71 -42.26
C LEU A 63 -11.53 -3.04 -41.52
N TRP A 64 -12.73 -3.64 -41.40
CA TRP A 64 -12.95 -4.83 -40.58
C TRP A 64 -13.55 -6.02 -41.35
N GLY A 65 -13.64 -5.94 -42.67
CA GLY A 65 -14.16 -6.99 -43.55
C GLY A 65 -15.70 -7.14 -43.53
N PRO A 66 -16.26 -8.03 -44.38
CA PRO A 66 -17.71 -8.25 -44.47
C PRO A 66 -18.36 -8.81 -43.18
N SER A 67 -17.55 -9.21 -42.20
CA SER A 67 -17.97 -9.77 -40.91
C SER A 67 -18.24 -8.72 -39.82
N ALA A 68 -18.19 -7.42 -40.13
CA ALA A 68 -18.45 -6.32 -39.18
C ALA A 68 -19.93 -6.16 -38.75
N ARG A 69 -20.69 -7.26 -38.63
CA ARG A 69 -22.03 -7.27 -37.99
C ARG A 69 -21.90 -7.82 -36.58
N ARG A 70 -22.25 -6.96 -35.60
CA ARG A 70 -22.53 -7.23 -34.17
C ARG A 70 -21.96 -8.55 -33.63
N LEU A 71 -20.85 -8.45 -32.90
CA LEU A 71 -20.38 -9.50 -31.99
C LEU A 71 -21.52 -9.91 -31.03
N LYS A 72 -22.14 -11.06 -31.27
CA LYS A 72 -22.81 -11.83 -30.21
C LYS A 72 -21.71 -12.54 -29.43
N PRO A 73 -21.63 -12.40 -28.09
CA PRO A 73 -20.61 -13.11 -27.33
C PRO A 73 -21.10 -14.54 -27.09
N GLN A 74 -20.91 -15.41 -28.08
CA GLN A 74 -20.86 -16.85 -27.84
C GLN A 74 -19.71 -17.41 -28.66
N GLY A 75 -18.59 -17.66 -27.99
CA GLY A 75 -17.41 -18.28 -28.58
C GLY A 75 -16.36 -18.52 -27.51
N TRP A 76 -16.15 -19.79 -27.20
CA TRP A 76 -15.22 -20.31 -26.20
C TRP A 76 -13.83 -20.45 -26.83
N LEU A 77 -12.76 -20.17 -26.08
CA LEU A 77 -11.40 -20.61 -26.43
C LEU A 77 -11.03 -21.82 -25.57
N ARG A 78 -10.55 -22.87 -26.24
CA ARG A 78 -10.15 -24.16 -25.65
C ARG A 78 -8.93 -23.97 -24.73
N GLY A 79 -9.06 -24.34 -23.46
CA GLY A 79 -7.93 -24.73 -22.60
C GLY A 79 -7.62 -23.90 -21.34
N GLY A 80 -8.37 -22.83 -21.02
CA GLY A 80 -8.19 -22.07 -19.78
C GLY A 80 -9.11 -22.53 -18.65
N ARG A 81 -8.66 -22.38 -17.39
CA ARG A 81 -9.51 -22.45 -16.18
C ARG A 81 -10.80 -21.64 -16.44
N PRO A 82 -11.99 -22.09 -15.98
CA PRO A 82 -13.19 -21.27 -16.10
C PRO A 82 -12.87 -19.91 -15.50
N LEU A 83 -13.07 -18.83 -16.26
CA LEU A 83 -13.32 -17.55 -15.63
C LEU A 83 -14.44 -17.82 -14.63
N GLU A 84 -14.19 -17.57 -13.35
CA GLU A 84 -15.27 -17.39 -12.38
C GLU A 84 -16.33 -16.59 -13.11
N MET A 85 -17.54 -17.16 -13.21
CA MET A 85 -18.63 -16.46 -13.88
C MET A 85 -18.69 -15.12 -13.18
N LEU A 86 -18.33 -14.05 -13.91
CA LEU A 86 -18.67 -12.70 -13.49
C LEU A 86 -20.15 -12.79 -13.10
N PRO A 87 -20.50 -12.44 -11.85
CA PRO A 87 -21.87 -12.59 -11.38
C PRO A 87 -22.77 -11.99 -12.45
N PRO A 88 -23.84 -12.71 -12.85
CA PRO A 88 -24.63 -12.35 -14.01
C PRO A 88 -24.94 -10.86 -13.93
N HIS A 89 -24.47 -10.07 -14.90
CA HIS A 89 -24.81 -8.65 -14.94
C HIS A 89 -26.33 -8.56 -14.75
N PRO A 90 -26.82 -7.93 -13.67
CA PRO A 90 -28.22 -8.03 -13.33
C PRO A 90 -29.00 -7.39 -14.47
N ARG A 91 -29.69 -8.25 -15.23
CA ARG A 91 -30.69 -7.86 -16.21
C ARG A 91 -31.79 -7.15 -15.41
N GLN A 92 -31.77 -5.81 -15.42
CA GLN A 92 -32.79 -4.89 -14.89
C GLN A 92 -33.91 -5.56 -14.07
N THR A 93 -33.68 -5.79 -12.78
CA THR A 93 -34.68 -6.29 -11.82
C THR A 93 -34.97 -5.19 -10.78
N SER A 94 -36.14 -4.56 -10.90
CA SER A 94 -36.65 -3.43 -10.09
C SER A 94 -35.88 -2.09 -10.18
N SER A 95 -36.61 -0.98 -10.32
CA SER A 95 -36.04 0.38 -10.28
C SER A 95 -35.25 0.68 -8.99
N LEU A 96 -35.60 -0.01 -7.89
CA LEU A 96 -35.01 0.17 -6.57
C LEU A 96 -33.59 -0.42 -6.46
N SER A 97 -33.38 -1.65 -6.96
CA SER A 97 -32.04 -2.28 -6.96
C SER A 97 -31.05 -1.53 -7.83
N ALA A 98 -31.48 -1.08 -9.01
CA ALA A 98 -30.66 -0.25 -9.88
C ALA A 98 -30.33 1.11 -9.22
N ALA A 99 -31.29 1.73 -8.54
CA ALA A 99 -31.07 3.00 -7.85
C ALA A 99 -30.17 2.85 -6.61
N TYR A 100 -30.29 1.76 -5.86
CA TYR A 100 -29.37 1.42 -4.78
C TYR A 100 -27.93 1.25 -5.28
N ARG A 101 -27.72 0.49 -6.37
CA ARG A 101 -26.39 0.32 -6.97
C ARG A 101 -25.82 1.61 -7.58
N ARG A 102 -26.62 2.64 -7.85
CA ARG A 102 -26.07 3.97 -8.19
C ARG A 102 -25.39 4.62 -7.00
N LEU A 103 -25.90 4.41 -5.78
CA LEU A 103 -25.27 4.89 -4.55
C LEU A 103 -24.06 4.02 -4.18
N PHE A 104 -24.22 2.69 -4.25
CA PHE A 104 -23.20 1.70 -3.93
C PHE A 104 -22.89 0.79 -5.13
N PRO A 105 -22.02 1.23 -6.06
CA PRO A 105 -21.75 0.51 -7.32
C PRO A 105 -21.27 -0.93 -7.14
N ASN A 106 -20.52 -1.21 -6.08
CA ASN A 106 -19.95 -2.53 -5.81
C ASN A 106 -20.83 -3.41 -4.91
N ALA A 107 -22.06 -2.99 -4.62
CA ALA A 107 -22.96 -3.76 -3.77
C ALA A 107 -23.44 -5.04 -4.46
N SER A 108 -23.26 -6.15 -3.77
CA SER A 108 -23.76 -7.48 -4.11
C SER A 108 -25.28 -7.59 -3.92
N ASP A 109 -25.85 -8.62 -4.54
CA ASP A 109 -27.28 -8.94 -4.40
C ASP A 109 -27.65 -9.27 -2.95
N ALA A 110 -26.72 -9.92 -2.22
CA ALA A 110 -26.88 -10.23 -0.80
C ALA A 110 -26.88 -8.96 0.07
N GLU A 111 -25.96 -8.02 -0.18
CA GLU A 111 -25.94 -6.72 0.53
C GLU A 111 -27.23 -5.92 0.25
N PHE A 112 -27.71 -5.92 -1.00
CA PHE A 112 -28.98 -5.28 -1.34
C PHE A 112 -30.20 -5.94 -0.68
N ALA A 113 -30.26 -7.27 -0.68
CA ALA A 113 -31.32 -8.03 -0.01
C ALA A 113 -31.30 -7.79 1.52
N GLY A 114 -30.11 -7.81 2.13
CA GLY A 114 -29.93 -7.48 3.55
C GLY A 114 -30.35 -6.04 3.88
N TRP A 115 -30.05 -5.07 3.00
CA TRP A 115 -30.50 -3.69 3.16
C TRP A 115 -32.03 -3.54 3.05
N LEU A 116 -32.68 -4.30 2.15
CA LEU A 116 -34.15 -4.35 2.09
C LEU A 116 -34.73 -4.87 3.42
N GLY A 117 -34.05 -5.82 4.03
CA GLY A 117 -34.42 -6.51 5.27
C GLY A 117 -35.21 -7.79 4.96
N ASN A 118 -35.01 -8.84 5.77
CA ASN A 118 -35.95 -9.96 5.83
C ASN A 118 -37.22 -9.43 6.52
N GLU A 119 -38.30 -9.19 5.79
CA GLU A 119 -39.61 -8.80 6.37
C GLU A 119 -40.14 -9.84 7.40
N GLN A 120 -39.49 -11.01 7.53
CA GLN A 120 -39.96 -12.13 8.34
C GLN A 120 -39.22 -12.33 9.69
N GLU A 121 -38.11 -11.64 9.99
CA GLU A 121 -37.26 -12.00 11.15
C GLU A 121 -37.03 -10.92 12.21
N ALA A 122 -37.67 -9.76 12.15
CA ALA A 122 -37.48 -8.73 13.19
C ALA A 122 -38.83 -8.28 13.81
N PRO A 123 -39.25 -8.89 14.94
CA PRO A 123 -40.43 -8.43 15.68
C PRO A 123 -40.27 -7.02 16.28
N ASN A 124 -39.05 -6.47 16.30
CA ASN A 124 -38.69 -5.21 16.94
C ASN A 124 -37.74 -4.37 16.07
N LEU A 125 -38.26 -3.80 14.97
CA LEU A 125 -37.54 -2.75 14.22
C LEU A 125 -38.32 -1.43 14.33
N PRO A 126 -37.72 -0.34 14.86
CA PRO A 126 -38.42 0.94 15.10
C PRO A 126 -38.58 1.82 13.85
N ASP A 127 -38.17 1.36 12.66
CA ASP A 127 -38.18 2.17 11.44
C ASP A 127 -39.23 1.66 10.43
N MET A 128 -40.45 2.19 10.51
CA MET A 128 -41.59 1.87 9.62
C MET A 128 -41.44 2.44 8.19
N ARG A 129 -40.26 2.97 7.80
CA ARG A 129 -40.03 3.60 6.49
C ARG A 129 -39.97 2.58 5.35
N SER A 130 -40.65 2.90 4.25
CA SER A 130 -40.59 2.13 3.01
C SER A 130 -39.17 2.07 2.45
N ALA A 131 -38.82 1.01 1.70
CA ALA A 131 -37.51 0.90 1.07
C ALA A 131 -37.19 2.09 0.15
N THR A 132 -38.21 2.68 -0.48
CA THR A 132 -38.06 3.89 -1.30
C THR A 132 -37.73 5.13 -0.48
N GLU A 133 -38.30 5.30 0.71
CA GLU A 133 -37.98 6.41 1.61
C GLU A 133 -36.57 6.25 2.20
N ARG A 134 -36.19 5.02 2.58
CA ARG A 134 -34.82 4.70 3.01
C ARG A 134 -33.80 5.05 1.92
N LEU A 135 -34.10 4.74 0.65
CA LEU A 135 -33.23 5.10 -0.47
C LEU A 135 -33.14 6.61 -0.71
N ARG A 136 -34.27 7.33 -0.63
CA ARG A 136 -34.27 8.81 -0.72
C ARG A 136 -33.49 9.43 0.43
N ASP A 137 -33.55 8.85 1.62
CA ASP A 137 -32.76 9.30 2.76
C ASP A 137 -31.26 9.18 2.50
N LEU A 138 -30.82 8.02 2.01
CA LEU A 138 -29.42 7.80 1.63
C LEU A 138 -28.94 8.77 0.55
N GLN A 139 -29.78 9.05 -0.47
CA GLN A 139 -29.46 10.03 -1.50
C GLN A 139 -29.30 11.43 -0.90
N ARG A 140 -30.22 11.86 -0.02
CA ARG A 140 -30.12 13.17 0.66
C ARG A 140 -28.86 13.27 1.52
N ARG A 141 -28.49 12.21 2.24
CA ARG A 141 -27.26 12.17 3.05
C ARG A 141 -26.01 12.32 2.18
N LEU A 142 -25.95 11.61 1.04
CA LEU A 142 -24.84 11.74 0.11
C LEU A 142 -24.75 13.15 -0.49
N ASP A 143 -25.89 13.75 -0.83
CA ASP A 143 -25.92 15.10 -1.41
C ASP A 143 -25.56 16.17 -0.35
N SER A 144 -25.98 15.99 0.91
CA SER A 144 -25.52 16.81 2.05
C SER A 144 -24.02 16.70 2.22
N LEU A 145 -23.49 15.47 2.32
CA LEU A 145 -22.06 15.22 2.46
C LEU A 145 -21.25 15.89 1.34
N ARG A 146 -21.72 15.81 0.08
CA ARG A 146 -21.07 16.51 -1.04
C ARG A 146 -21.07 18.01 -0.84
N SER A 147 -22.20 18.59 -0.46
CA SER A 147 -22.31 20.02 -0.19
C SER A 147 -21.36 20.45 0.93
N ASP A 148 -21.36 19.73 2.04
CA ASP A 148 -20.55 20.01 3.23
C ASP A 148 -19.05 19.90 2.90
N LEU A 149 -18.64 18.88 2.16
CA LEU A 149 -17.26 18.72 1.71
C LEU A 149 -16.84 19.80 0.71
N HIS A 150 -17.73 20.21 -0.20
CA HIS A 150 -17.45 21.31 -1.11
C HIS A 150 -17.31 22.63 -0.35
N GLN A 151 -18.14 22.86 0.68
CA GLN A 151 -18.03 24.03 1.55
C GLN A 151 -16.76 23.99 2.40
N TRP A 152 -16.40 22.84 2.97
CA TRP A 152 -15.14 22.64 3.70
C TRP A 152 -13.91 22.90 2.82
N ALA A 153 -14.01 22.59 1.52
CA ALA A 153 -12.97 22.83 0.53
C ALA A 153 -13.00 24.23 -0.10
N GLN A 154 -14.02 25.07 0.15
CA GLN A 154 -14.07 26.47 -0.32
C GLN A 154 -12.80 27.22 0.13
N PRO A 155 -12.36 28.23 -0.64
CA PRO A 155 -10.97 28.63 -0.70
C PRO A 155 -10.43 29.08 0.65
N ASP A 156 -9.39 28.37 1.10
CA ASP A 156 -8.32 29.00 1.86
C ASP A 156 -7.51 29.85 0.85
N PRO A 157 -7.49 31.19 0.98
CA PRO A 157 -6.69 32.06 0.11
C PRO A 157 -5.19 31.71 0.13
N ILE A 158 -4.75 30.92 1.12
CA ILE A 158 -3.36 30.52 1.34
C ILE A 158 -3.08 29.09 0.83
N ARG A 159 -4.08 28.19 0.73
CA ARG A 159 -3.89 26.76 0.37
C ARG A 159 -4.98 26.16 -0.54
N PRO A 160 -4.90 26.34 -1.87
CA PRO A 160 -6.03 26.03 -2.74
C PRO A 160 -6.22 24.58 -3.27
N HIS A 161 -5.57 23.51 -2.75
CA HIS A 161 -5.60 22.20 -3.47
C HIS A 161 -5.81 20.94 -2.62
N GLN A 162 -5.53 20.95 -1.32
CA GLN A 162 -5.42 19.72 -0.51
C GLN A 162 -6.81 19.15 -0.15
N ARG A 163 -7.68 19.99 0.42
CA ARG A 163 -9.06 19.64 0.77
C ARG A 163 -9.88 19.15 -0.41
N HIS A 164 -9.76 19.84 -1.55
CA HIS A 164 -10.42 19.43 -2.79
C HIS A 164 -10.03 18.02 -3.24
N ARG A 165 -8.76 17.63 -3.09
CA ARG A 165 -8.29 16.27 -3.41
C ARG A 165 -8.84 15.22 -2.46
N ALA A 166 -9.13 15.58 -1.20
CA ALA A 166 -9.71 14.68 -0.19
C ALA A 166 -11.20 14.37 -0.43
N ILE A 167 -11.95 15.23 -1.13
CA ILE A 167 -13.39 15.05 -1.36
C ILE A 167 -13.69 13.69 -2.02
N ARG A 168 -12.98 13.36 -3.11
CA ARG A 168 -13.25 12.12 -3.85
C ARG A 168 -12.98 10.86 -3.02
N PRO A 169 -11.84 10.71 -2.33
CA PRO A 169 -11.63 9.60 -1.40
C PRO A 169 -12.71 9.47 -0.33
N ILE A 170 -13.13 10.57 0.30
CA ILE A 170 -14.19 10.56 1.34
C ILE A 170 -15.52 10.07 0.76
N ILE A 171 -15.92 10.59 -0.40
CA ILE A 171 -17.15 10.15 -1.08
C ILE A 171 -17.06 8.68 -1.50
N ASN A 172 -15.91 8.22 -1.98
CA ASN A 172 -15.71 6.82 -2.35
C ASN A 172 -15.76 5.89 -1.13
N ALA A 173 -15.22 6.32 0.01
CA ALA A 173 -15.30 5.60 1.27
C ALA A 173 -16.75 5.49 1.76
N TRP A 174 -17.52 6.58 1.75
CA TRP A 174 -18.96 6.57 2.08
C TRP A 174 -19.73 5.61 1.15
N ARG A 175 -19.40 5.62 -0.14
CA ARG A 175 -20.00 4.74 -1.17
C ARG A 175 -19.43 3.32 -1.19
N ARG A 176 -18.58 2.95 -0.23
CA ARG A 176 -18.04 1.58 -0.07
C ARG A 176 -17.22 1.08 -1.28
N LEU A 177 -16.60 2.01 -1.99
CA LEU A 177 -15.81 1.72 -3.21
C LEU A 177 -14.36 1.38 -2.89
N THR A 178 -13.80 1.98 -1.85
CA THR A 178 -12.40 1.79 -1.47
C THR A 178 -12.29 0.64 -0.48
N ARG A 179 -11.49 -0.38 -0.84
CA ARG A 179 -11.22 -1.54 0.01
C ARG A 179 -9.72 -1.84 0.02
N LEU A 180 -9.17 -2.10 1.20
CA LEU A 180 -7.83 -2.65 1.36
C LEU A 180 -7.94 -4.17 1.27
N ARG A 181 -7.13 -4.81 0.42
CA ARG A 181 -7.03 -6.28 0.37
C ARG A 181 -6.02 -6.75 1.41
N LEU A 182 -6.37 -7.80 2.13
CA LEU A 182 -5.50 -8.42 3.13
C LEU A 182 -4.85 -9.67 2.57
N ASP A 183 -3.60 -9.94 2.96
CA ASP A 183 -2.84 -11.10 2.51
C ASP A 183 -3.47 -12.43 2.92
N SER A 184 -4.22 -12.44 4.03
CA SER A 184 -4.98 -13.59 4.54
C SER A 184 -6.23 -13.95 3.72
N GLY A 185 -6.51 -13.25 2.62
CA GLY A 185 -7.70 -13.50 1.79
C GLY A 185 -8.95 -12.81 2.37
N GLY A 186 -8.88 -11.49 2.50
CA GLY A 186 -10.00 -10.66 2.98
C GLY A 186 -9.96 -9.24 2.39
N SER A 187 -10.94 -8.41 2.76
CA SER A 187 -10.87 -6.99 2.44
C SER A 187 -11.52 -6.13 3.52
N LEU A 188 -10.86 -5.04 3.89
CA LEU A 188 -11.36 -4.02 4.81
C LEU A 188 -11.91 -2.82 4.04
N PHE A 189 -12.98 -2.21 4.50
CA PHE A 189 -13.40 -0.92 3.94
C PHE A 189 -12.45 0.18 4.39
N SER A 190 -12.03 1.01 3.44
CA SER A 190 -10.92 1.93 3.67
C SER A 190 -11.23 3.38 3.30
N LEU A 191 -10.71 4.31 4.10
CA LEU A 191 -10.57 5.71 3.78
C LEU A 191 -9.08 6.04 3.63
N ASP A 192 -8.64 6.32 2.41
CA ASP A 192 -7.26 6.70 2.11
C ASP A 192 -7.18 8.20 1.78
N LEU A 193 -6.52 8.94 2.65
CA LEU A 193 -6.24 10.36 2.57
C LEU A 193 -4.73 10.64 2.55
N SER A 194 -3.94 9.67 2.08
CA SER A 194 -2.49 9.78 2.02
C SER A 194 -1.97 10.76 0.96
N GLY A 195 -0.83 11.40 1.24
CA GLY A 195 -0.11 12.25 0.28
C GLY A 195 -0.90 13.49 -0.19
N LEU A 196 -1.85 13.95 0.64
CA LEU A 196 -2.69 15.11 0.33
C LEU A 196 -2.10 16.41 0.90
N GLY A 197 -1.15 16.32 1.83
CA GLY A 197 -0.55 17.45 2.53
C GLY A 197 -1.46 18.05 3.60
N LEU A 198 -2.46 17.29 4.08
CA LEU A 198 -3.42 17.71 5.10
C LEU A 198 -2.72 18.07 6.41
N GLN A 199 -3.25 19.07 7.11
CA GLN A 199 -2.81 19.52 8.42
C GLN A 199 -3.84 19.22 9.50
N ASP A 200 -3.46 19.50 10.74
CA ASP A 200 -4.31 19.35 11.92
C ASP A 200 -5.64 20.12 11.76
N GLU A 201 -5.60 21.39 11.30
CA GLU A 201 -6.79 22.22 11.12
C GLU A 201 -7.71 21.71 10.00
N ASP A 202 -7.17 21.03 8.99
CA ASP A 202 -7.96 20.45 7.91
C ASP A 202 -8.84 19.33 8.44
N LEU A 203 -8.28 18.44 9.26
CA LEU A 203 -9.05 17.36 9.89
C LEU A 203 -9.96 17.89 11.01
N ALA A 204 -9.52 18.90 11.77
CA ALA A 204 -10.33 19.48 12.85
C ALA A 204 -11.59 20.17 12.34
N SER A 205 -11.51 20.79 11.15
CA SER A 205 -12.65 21.43 10.48
C SER A 205 -13.46 20.47 9.60
N LEU A 206 -13.01 19.22 9.42
CA LEU A 206 -13.69 18.22 8.61
C LEU A 206 -14.86 17.59 9.37
N ALA A 207 -16.07 18.11 9.13
CA ALA A 207 -17.29 17.54 9.69
C ALA A 207 -17.77 16.35 8.84
N LEU A 208 -17.56 15.13 9.33
CA LEU A 208 -18.15 13.92 8.74
C LEU A 208 -19.44 13.52 9.48
N PRO A 209 -20.47 12.99 8.79
CA PRO A 209 -21.65 12.38 9.41
C PRO A 209 -21.33 11.01 10.04
N ASP A 210 -22.25 10.50 10.87
CA ASP A 210 -22.18 9.18 11.52
C ASP A 210 -22.34 7.96 10.58
N ASP A 211 -22.20 8.15 9.27
CA ASP A 211 -22.41 7.11 8.25
C ASP A 211 -21.13 6.32 7.89
N PHE A 212 -19.99 6.59 8.55
CA PHE A 212 -18.70 5.95 8.26
C PHE A 212 -18.39 4.74 9.18
N THR A 213 -19.39 4.18 9.85
CA THR A 213 -19.24 3.05 10.79
C THR A 213 -18.70 1.78 10.15
N HIS A 214 -18.78 1.64 8.82
CA HIS A 214 -18.20 0.50 8.09
C HIS A 214 -16.71 0.64 7.82
N ILE A 215 -16.08 1.80 8.05
CA ILE A 215 -14.65 1.99 7.79
C ILE A 215 -13.82 1.30 8.86
N GLU A 216 -12.93 0.43 8.42
CA GLU A 216 -12.04 -0.39 9.25
C GLU A 216 -10.56 -0.03 9.04
N HIS A 217 -10.24 0.65 7.93
CA HIS A 217 -8.88 1.08 7.61
C HIS A 217 -8.83 2.57 7.26
N VAL A 218 -8.03 3.35 7.97
CA VAL A 218 -7.76 4.76 7.67
C VAL A 218 -6.27 4.93 7.40
N SER A 219 -5.94 5.50 6.24
CA SER A 219 -4.57 5.93 5.93
C SER A 219 -4.51 7.44 5.76
N LEU A 220 -3.60 8.06 6.52
CA LEU A 220 -3.23 9.46 6.44
C LEU A 220 -1.73 9.60 6.16
N ALA A 221 -1.10 8.54 5.64
CA ALA A 221 0.34 8.50 5.37
C ALA A 221 0.81 9.67 4.49
N ASN A 222 2.06 10.08 4.65
CA ASN A 222 2.70 11.13 3.84
C ASN A 222 2.00 12.50 3.93
N ASN A 223 1.25 12.76 5.00
CA ASN A 223 0.79 14.10 5.35
C ASN A 223 1.80 14.73 6.33
N ARG A 224 2.95 15.14 5.80
CA ARG A 224 4.08 15.69 6.58
C ARG A 224 3.75 16.77 7.62
N PRO A 225 2.76 17.68 7.41
CA PRO A 225 2.44 18.66 8.44
C PRO A 225 1.46 18.18 9.51
N LEU A 226 0.90 16.98 9.38
CA LEU A 226 -0.06 16.41 10.33
C LEU A 226 0.67 15.91 11.57
N SER A 227 0.33 16.46 12.74
CA SER A 227 0.94 16.15 14.03
C SER A 227 -0.03 15.57 15.06
N GLN A 228 -1.34 15.73 14.86
CA GLN A 228 -2.35 15.17 15.74
C GLN A 228 -3.63 14.80 14.99
N LEU A 229 -4.44 13.94 15.61
CA LEU A 229 -5.78 13.61 15.11
C LEU A 229 -6.84 14.21 16.05
N PRO A 230 -7.78 15.01 15.54
CA PRO A 230 -8.94 15.46 16.31
C PRO A 230 -9.78 14.26 16.78
N ALA A 231 -10.30 14.34 18.00
CA ALA A 231 -11.12 13.26 18.57
C ALA A 231 -12.40 13.04 17.72
N GLU A 232 -13.03 14.12 17.29
CA GLU A 232 -14.25 14.11 16.50
C GLU A 232 -14.07 13.41 15.14
N PHE A 233 -12.86 13.47 14.56
CA PHE A 233 -12.56 12.76 13.32
C PHE A 233 -12.53 11.24 13.55
N LEU A 234 -11.85 10.80 14.62
CA LEU A 234 -11.69 9.38 14.94
C LEU A 234 -12.97 8.74 15.46
N GLU A 235 -13.85 9.49 16.12
CA GLU A 235 -15.16 9.00 16.59
C GLU A 235 -16.07 8.50 15.45
N ARG A 236 -15.81 8.93 14.20
CA ARG A 236 -16.57 8.54 13.01
C ARG A 236 -16.24 7.14 12.51
N PHE A 237 -15.17 6.52 13.03
CA PHE A 237 -14.69 5.20 12.65
C PHE A 237 -14.64 4.27 13.89
N PRO A 238 -15.78 3.92 14.49
CA PRO A 238 -15.82 3.12 15.72
C PRO A 238 -15.30 1.69 15.58
N ASN A 239 -15.17 1.18 14.35
CA ASN A 239 -14.68 -0.17 14.03
C ASN A 239 -13.29 -0.15 13.37
N LEU A 240 -12.48 0.87 13.67
CA LEU A 240 -11.16 1.06 13.07
C LEU A 240 -10.20 -0.06 13.50
N GLU A 241 -9.83 -0.94 12.57
CA GLU A 241 -8.87 -2.01 12.79
C GLU A 241 -7.44 -1.63 12.38
N ARG A 242 -7.28 -0.73 11.40
CA ARG A 242 -5.97 -0.35 10.86
C ARG A 242 -5.83 1.15 10.70
N LEU A 243 -4.80 1.73 11.30
CA LEU A 243 -4.47 3.15 11.22
C LEU A 243 -3.04 3.34 10.72
N ILE A 244 -2.90 4.02 9.58
CA ILE A 244 -1.61 4.30 8.95
C ILE A 244 -1.32 5.80 8.99
N LEU A 245 -0.23 6.16 9.67
CA LEU A 245 0.23 7.53 9.94
C LEU A 245 1.71 7.71 9.57
N THR A 246 2.23 6.85 8.70
CA THR A 246 3.60 6.89 8.17
C THR A 246 3.98 8.26 7.63
N ASN A 247 5.22 8.73 7.89
CA ASN A 247 5.78 9.97 7.34
C ASN A 247 4.90 11.20 7.57
N CYS A 248 4.50 11.38 8.83
CA CYS A 248 3.77 12.55 9.32
C CYS A 248 4.67 13.32 10.31
N ARG A 249 4.10 13.92 11.36
CA ARG A 249 4.83 14.69 12.37
C ARG A 249 4.31 14.42 13.79
N PHE A 250 3.90 13.20 14.07
CA PHE A 250 3.40 12.84 15.39
C PHE A 250 4.56 12.79 16.39
N ASP A 251 4.44 13.53 17.49
CA ASP A 251 5.37 13.47 18.62
C ASP A 251 4.90 12.44 19.69
N HIS A 252 3.66 11.96 19.57
CA HIS A 252 3.02 11.05 20.51
C HIS A 252 2.09 10.06 19.78
N LEU A 253 1.84 8.90 20.39
CA LEU A 253 0.78 7.98 19.94
C LEU A 253 -0.59 8.70 19.90
N PRO A 254 -1.41 8.50 18.85
CA PRO A 254 -2.76 9.06 18.79
C PRO A 254 -3.62 8.49 19.92
N ARG A 255 -4.74 9.16 20.22
CA ARG A 255 -5.75 8.66 21.16
C ARG A 255 -6.99 8.25 20.37
N LEU A 256 -7.35 6.97 20.43
CA LEU A 256 -8.58 6.48 19.81
C LEU A 256 -9.74 6.47 20.80
N ALA A 257 -10.95 6.69 20.30
CA ALA A 257 -12.18 6.53 21.09
C ALA A 257 -12.48 5.06 21.42
N ARG A 258 -12.07 4.14 20.53
CA ARG A 258 -12.26 2.68 20.64
C ARG A 258 -10.94 1.94 20.37
N PRO A 259 -9.95 2.04 21.27
CA PRO A 259 -8.63 1.47 21.04
C PRO A 259 -8.64 -0.07 20.96
N ASP A 260 -9.61 -0.73 21.60
CA ASP A 260 -9.76 -2.20 21.59
C ASP A 260 -10.02 -2.78 20.19
N SER A 261 -10.51 -1.99 19.24
CA SER A 261 -10.74 -2.47 17.86
C SER A 261 -9.47 -2.50 17.00
N LEU A 262 -8.43 -1.76 17.41
CA LEU A 262 -7.25 -1.54 16.59
C LEU A 262 -6.32 -2.77 16.63
N ARG A 263 -5.95 -3.25 15.44
CA ARG A 263 -5.06 -4.39 15.23
C ARG A 263 -3.75 -4.02 14.54
N TRP A 264 -3.74 -2.91 13.79
CA TRP A 264 -2.56 -2.42 13.07
C TRP A 264 -2.40 -0.93 13.31
N LEU A 265 -1.25 -0.54 13.87
CA LEU A 265 -0.86 0.85 14.04
C LEU A 265 0.50 1.06 13.39
N ASP A 266 0.52 1.90 12.36
CA ASP A 266 1.73 2.28 11.64
C ASP A 266 2.00 3.77 11.84
N LEU A 267 3.14 4.06 12.46
CA LEU A 267 3.64 5.39 12.79
C LEU A 267 5.10 5.54 12.34
N ASP A 268 5.53 4.78 11.33
CA ASP A 268 6.87 4.87 10.74
C ASP A 268 7.21 6.34 10.37
N SER A 269 8.46 6.73 10.58
CA SER A 269 9.03 8.01 10.14
C SER A 269 8.28 9.20 10.72
N ASN A 270 8.08 9.20 12.04
CA ASN A 270 7.48 10.30 12.80
C ASN A 270 8.52 10.91 13.76
N ARG A 271 8.07 11.51 14.87
CA ARG A 271 8.92 12.17 15.87
C ARG A 271 8.58 11.72 17.29
N ILE A 272 8.04 10.50 17.41
CA ILE A 272 7.54 9.99 18.66
C ILE A 272 8.69 9.85 19.64
N THR A 273 8.52 10.43 20.82
CA THR A 273 9.39 10.20 21.97
C THR A 273 8.68 9.29 22.96
N TRP A 274 9.43 8.43 23.65
CA TRP A 274 8.84 7.49 24.60
C TRP A 274 8.91 7.97 26.04
N ASP A 275 7.75 8.17 26.66
CA ASP A 275 7.60 8.51 28.07
C ASP A 275 6.49 7.64 28.73
N GLY A 276 6.23 7.85 30.02
CA GLY A 276 5.18 7.09 30.72
C GLY A 276 3.77 7.31 30.16
N GLN A 277 3.51 8.45 29.52
CA GLN A 277 2.22 8.74 28.90
C GLN A 277 2.06 8.00 27.57
N ALA A 278 3.13 7.88 26.78
CA ALA A 278 3.20 7.04 25.60
C ALA A 278 2.96 5.56 25.97
N GLN A 279 3.63 5.06 27.01
CA GLN A 279 3.41 3.70 27.50
C GLN A 279 1.97 3.47 27.96
N TYR A 280 1.38 4.41 28.72
CA TYR A 280 -0.01 4.31 29.13
C TYR A 280 -0.97 4.22 27.93
N ARG A 281 -0.72 5.00 26.87
CA ARG A 281 -1.51 4.94 25.62
C ARG A 281 -1.32 3.60 24.91
N LEU A 282 -0.09 3.10 24.81
CA LEU A 282 0.19 1.80 24.19
C LEU A 282 -0.62 0.68 24.87
N ASN A 283 -0.67 0.68 26.20
CA ASN A 283 -1.40 -0.31 27.00
C ASN A 283 -2.92 -0.30 26.75
N GLN A 284 -3.49 0.73 26.11
CA GLN A 284 -4.91 0.74 25.73
C GLN A 284 -5.18 -0.07 24.45
N TYR A 285 -4.16 -0.37 23.63
CA TYR A 285 -4.30 -1.12 22.38
C TYR A 285 -4.16 -2.63 22.63
N ALA A 286 -5.05 -3.19 23.46
CA ALA A 286 -4.92 -4.56 23.95
C ALA A 286 -4.92 -5.65 22.86
N ASN A 287 -5.58 -5.40 21.72
CA ASN A 287 -5.71 -6.35 20.60
C ASN A 287 -4.76 -6.00 19.42
N LEU A 288 -3.71 -5.20 19.68
CA LEU A 288 -2.78 -4.79 18.65
C LEU A 288 -1.91 -5.97 18.20
N ALA A 289 -2.00 -6.31 16.93
CA ALA A 289 -1.23 -7.39 16.31
C ALA A 289 0.02 -6.88 15.58
N VAL A 290 -0.02 -5.64 15.08
CA VAL A 290 1.09 -5.01 14.38
C VAL A 290 1.32 -3.60 14.90
N LEU A 291 2.54 -3.33 15.33
CA LEU A 291 3.02 -2.00 15.72
C LEU A 291 4.28 -1.64 14.94
N ASP A 292 4.19 -0.56 14.17
CA ASP A 292 5.34 0.03 13.48
C ASP A 292 5.62 1.42 14.06
N LEU A 293 6.81 1.57 14.65
CA LEU A 293 7.36 2.82 15.15
C LEU A 293 8.74 3.10 14.55
N THR A 294 9.07 2.48 13.42
CA THR A 294 10.36 2.64 12.71
C THR A 294 10.70 4.12 12.54
N ASP A 295 11.99 4.45 12.64
CA ASP A 295 12.50 5.82 12.46
C ASP A 295 11.83 6.87 13.36
N ASN A 296 11.58 6.52 14.63
CA ASN A 296 11.16 7.46 15.67
C ASN A 296 12.21 7.59 16.78
N PRO A 297 12.45 8.79 17.34
CA PRO A 297 13.45 8.99 18.40
C PRO A 297 12.93 8.53 19.78
N LEU A 298 12.65 7.23 19.93
CA LEU A 298 12.04 6.67 21.13
C LEU A 298 12.98 6.79 22.35
N LEU A 299 14.27 6.50 22.16
CA LEU A 299 15.34 6.41 23.18
C LEU A 299 15.14 5.31 24.25
N THR A 300 13.90 5.13 24.71
CA THR A 300 13.45 4.11 25.65
C THR A 300 12.57 3.11 24.91
N ALA A 301 12.78 1.82 25.16
CA ALA A 301 12.00 0.78 24.52
C ALA A 301 10.57 0.71 25.11
N PRO A 302 9.54 0.43 24.28
CA PRO A 302 8.21 0.15 24.78
C PRO A 302 8.17 -1.12 25.64
N ASP A 303 7.35 -1.12 26.67
CA ASP A 303 6.99 -2.33 27.41
C ASP A 303 5.84 -3.05 26.68
N LEU A 304 6.04 -4.33 26.36
CA LEU A 304 5.13 -5.16 25.58
C LEU A 304 4.24 -6.09 26.42
N HIS A 305 4.35 -6.08 27.76
CA HIS A 305 3.65 -7.02 28.63
C HIS A 305 2.12 -7.08 28.44
N TRP A 306 1.51 -6.00 27.96
CA TRP A 306 0.07 -5.87 27.77
C TRP A 306 -0.40 -6.12 26.34
N LEU A 307 0.51 -6.40 25.41
CA LEU A 307 0.20 -6.63 23.99
C LEU A 307 0.19 -8.13 23.68
N GLY A 308 -0.76 -8.86 24.27
CA GLY A 308 -0.84 -10.31 24.18
C GLY A 308 -1.07 -10.87 22.76
N ASP A 309 -1.64 -10.05 21.87
CA ASP A 309 -1.92 -10.41 20.48
C ASP A 309 -0.82 -9.95 19.49
N LEU A 310 0.25 -9.31 19.96
CA LEU A 310 1.30 -8.76 19.11
C LEU A 310 2.02 -9.86 18.33
N LYS A 311 2.08 -9.71 17.01
CA LYS A 311 2.76 -10.63 16.08
C LYS A 311 3.88 -9.96 15.30
N SER A 312 3.75 -8.67 15.04
CA SER A 312 4.78 -7.92 14.33
C SER A 312 5.09 -6.61 15.03
N LEU A 313 6.38 -6.36 15.22
CA LEU A 313 6.89 -5.18 15.90
C LEU A 313 8.06 -4.63 15.09
N PHE A 314 7.97 -3.36 14.71
CA PHE A 314 9.03 -2.66 13.99
C PHE A 314 9.47 -1.46 14.80
N LEU A 315 10.72 -1.50 15.25
CA LEU A 315 11.41 -0.50 16.07
C LEU A 315 12.79 -0.19 15.46
N SER A 316 12.96 -0.39 14.16
CA SER A 316 14.23 -0.09 13.50
C SER A 316 14.53 1.41 13.55
N GLY A 317 15.79 1.78 13.74
CA GLY A 317 16.19 3.20 13.75
C GLY A 317 15.69 4.01 14.97
N CYS A 318 15.23 3.35 16.04
CA CYS A 318 14.56 4.02 17.16
C CYS A 318 15.50 4.63 18.23
N SER A 319 16.81 4.54 18.03
CA SER A 319 17.83 4.94 19.01
C SER A 319 17.67 4.26 20.38
N LEU A 320 17.17 3.03 20.40
CA LEU A 320 16.98 2.25 21.63
C LEU A 320 18.33 1.84 22.23
N THR A 321 18.45 1.94 23.55
CA THR A 321 19.66 1.51 24.28
C THR A 321 19.51 0.15 24.97
N GLU A 322 18.27 -0.34 25.06
CA GLU A 322 17.88 -1.63 25.62
C GLU A 322 16.77 -2.27 24.80
N LEU A 323 16.60 -3.59 24.92
CA LEU A 323 15.50 -4.31 24.30
C LEU A 323 14.17 -4.06 25.04
N PRO A 324 13.02 -4.09 24.34
CA PRO A 324 11.70 -4.12 24.95
C PRO A 324 11.55 -5.22 26.00
N GLN A 325 10.93 -4.90 27.13
CA GLN A 325 10.49 -5.93 28.07
C GLN A 325 9.23 -6.63 27.55
N GLY A 326 9.08 -7.92 27.85
CA GLY A 326 7.92 -8.71 27.42
C GLY A 326 8.06 -9.29 26.01
N LEU A 327 9.23 -9.21 25.37
CA LEU A 327 9.49 -9.92 24.10
C LEU A 327 9.26 -11.43 24.23
N GLU A 328 9.59 -12.01 25.38
CA GLU A 328 9.40 -13.41 25.71
C GLU A 328 7.93 -13.84 25.82
N LEU A 329 7.00 -12.88 25.93
CA LEU A 329 5.57 -13.13 26.00
C LEU A 329 4.92 -13.25 24.63
N ILE A 330 5.63 -12.89 23.57
CA ILE A 330 5.16 -13.01 22.19
C ILE A 330 5.22 -14.48 21.78
N THR A 331 4.06 -15.10 21.61
CA THR A 331 3.96 -16.55 21.37
C THR A 331 4.07 -16.94 19.90
N GLU A 332 3.52 -16.13 19.01
CA GLU A 332 3.47 -16.37 17.55
C GLU A 332 4.02 -15.17 16.76
N PRO A 333 5.31 -14.82 16.93
CA PRO A 333 5.91 -13.72 16.19
C PRO A 333 6.00 -14.06 14.70
N ILE A 334 5.69 -13.07 13.87
CA ILE A 334 5.85 -13.10 12.41
C ILE A 334 7.12 -12.33 12.01
N ALA A 335 7.34 -11.15 12.60
CA ALA A 335 8.49 -10.31 12.30
C ALA A 335 8.76 -9.36 13.48
N LEU A 336 9.99 -9.35 14.01
CA LEU A 336 10.39 -8.45 15.10
C LEU A 336 11.65 -7.69 14.67
N ASP A 337 11.49 -6.48 14.15
CA ASP A 337 12.60 -5.69 13.67
C ASP A 337 13.04 -4.65 14.71
N LEU A 338 14.23 -4.83 15.28
CA LEU A 338 14.87 -3.88 16.18
C LEU A 338 16.26 -3.51 15.67
N SER A 339 16.48 -3.60 14.37
CA SER A 339 17.71 -3.20 13.69
C SER A 339 18.03 -1.71 13.87
N ASP A 340 19.24 -1.29 13.53
CA ASP A 340 19.68 0.11 13.53
C ASP A 340 19.44 0.86 14.86
N ASN A 341 19.51 0.13 15.98
CA ASN A 341 19.44 0.67 17.33
C ASN A 341 20.82 0.74 18.00
N GLN A 342 20.90 1.47 19.11
CA GLN A 342 22.13 1.74 19.86
C GLN A 342 22.20 0.89 21.13
N LEU A 343 21.84 -0.39 21.02
CA LEU A 343 21.75 -1.31 22.15
C LEU A 343 23.11 -1.40 22.86
N GLN A 344 23.12 -1.14 24.17
CA GLN A 344 24.36 -1.13 24.97
C GLN A 344 24.60 -2.44 25.71
N ARG A 345 23.55 -3.25 25.92
CA ARG A 345 23.60 -4.54 26.59
C ARG A 345 22.36 -5.36 26.25
N LEU A 346 22.51 -6.68 26.20
CA LEU A 346 21.38 -7.60 26.34
C LEU A 346 21.15 -7.89 27.84
N PRO A 347 19.93 -8.23 28.27
CA PRO A 347 19.69 -8.72 29.62
C PRO A 347 20.56 -9.94 29.92
N ALA A 348 21.14 -10.04 31.13
CA ALA A 348 21.97 -11.19 31.52
C ALA A 348 21.19 -12.52 31.48
N SER A 349 19.87 -12.46 31.63
CA SER A 349 18.93 -13.57 31.51
C SER A 349 18.13 -13.52 30.20
N PHE A 350 18.69 -12.94 29.13
CA PHE A 350 18.02 -12.89 27.83
C PHE A 350 17.75 -14.32 27.35
N THR A 351 16.50 -14.72 27.51
CA THR A 351 16.00 -16.06 27.20
C THR A 351 14.69 -15.85 26.47
N VAL A 352 14.76 -15.76 25.15
CA VAL A 352 13.57 -15.72 24.30
C VAL A 352 13.27 -17.12 23.78
N SER A 353 12.01 -17.35 23.39
CA SER A 353 11.63 -18.59 22.69
C SER A 353 12.35 -18.68 21.35
N THR A 354 12.48 -19.91 20.81
CA THR A 354 13.02 -20.11 19.46
C THR A 354 12.23 -19.33 18.41
N SER A 355 10.90 -19.27 18.54
CA SER A 355 10.06 -18.49 17.61
C SER A 355 10.41 -16.99 17.60
N VAL A 356 10.65 -16.40 18.77
CA VAL A 356 11.10 -15.00 18.87
C VAL A 356 12.52 -14.85 18.32
N ALA A 357 13.42 -15.78 18.65
CA ALA A 357 14.80 -15.74 18.16
C ALA A 357 14.90 -15.85 16.63
N ASP A 358 14.00 -16.60 15.97
CA ASP A 358 13.98 -16.76 14.51
C ASP A 358 13.38 -15.53 13.80
N ALA A 359 12.46 -14.82 14.47
CA ALA A 359 11.76 -13.66 13.94
C ALA A 359 12.46 -12.32 14.21
N ILE A 360 13.40 -12.28 15.17
CA ILE A 360 14.05 -11.04 15.61
C ILE A 360 15.22 -10.63 14.73
N ARG A 361 15.32 -9.33 14.43
CA ARG A 361 16.47 -8.70 13.80
C ARG A 361 17.06 -7.64 14.73
N LEU A 362 18.34 -7.78 15.06
CA LEU A 362 19.10 -6.85 15.90
C LEU A 362 20.28 -6.19 15.18
N GLU A 363 20.46 -6.46 13.88
CA GLU A 363 21.57 -5.91 13.09
C GLU A 363 21.65 -4.38 13.18
N SER A 364 22.84 -3.86 13.49
CA SER A 364 23.07 -2.42 13.59
C SER A 364 24.56 -2.14 13.57
N ASP A 365 24.95 -1.08 12.83
CA ASP A 365 26.31 -0.56 12.81
C ASP A 365 26.76 0.04 14.16
N TRP A 366 25.82 0.29 15.07
CA TRP A 366 26.07 0.90 16.37
C TRP A 366 26.39 -0.11 17.49
N LEU A 367 26.30 -1.41 17.22
CA LEU A 367 26.56 -2.44 18.24
C LEU A 367 28.04 -2.48 18.62
N GLY A 368 28.31 -2.22 19.90
CA GLY A 368 29.65 -2.36 20.46
C GLY A 368 30.07 -3.83 20.66
N GLU A 369 31.37 -4.05 20.78
CA GLU A 369 31.97 -5.39 21.03
C GLU A 369 31.31 -6.15 22.20
N PRO A 370 30.98 -5.52 23.35
CA PRO A 370 30.36 -6.25 24.45
C PRO A 370 28.99 -6.84 24.10
N VAL A 371 28.20 -6.16 23.26
CA VAL A 371 26.87 -6.59 22.85
C VAL A 371 26.98 -7.64 21.77
N LEU A 372 27.85 -7.43 20.78
CA LEU A 372 28.15 -8.43 19.75
C LEU A 372 28.65 -9.74 20.37
N ALA A 373 29.51 -9.69 21.38
CA ALA A 373 29.98 -10.87 22.09
C ALA A 373 28.84 -11.61 22.81
N GLN A 374 27.89 -10.87 23.42
CA GLN A 374 26.69 -11.47 24.03
C GLN A 374 25.79 -12.13 22.98
N ILE A 375 25.55 -11.45 21.85
CA ILE A 375 24.77 -11.96 20.73
C ILE A 375 25.42 -13.22 20.16
N GLU A 376 26.73 -13.23 19.92
CA GLU A 376 27.41 -14.41 19.37
C GLU A 376 27.47 -15.58 20.36
N ALA A 377 27.60 -15.32 21.66
CA ALA A 377 27.48 -16.34 22.69
C ALA A 377 26.07 -16.97 22.68
N TYR A 378 25.02 -16.14 22.63
CA TYR A 378 23.63 -16.62 22.55
C TYR A 378 23.39 -17.41 21.26
N ASN A 379 23.77 -16.85 20.12
CA ASN A 379 23.62 -17.48 18.82
C ASN A 379 24.34 -18.84 18.76
N SER A 380 25.49 -18.98 19.40
CA SER A 380 26.24 -20.25 19.48
C SER A 380 25.56 -21.28 20.39
N ALA A 381 25.02 -20.84 21.53
CA ALA A 381 24.31 -21.71 22.47
C ALA A 381 22.97 -22.23 21.92
N HIS A 382 22.26 -21.40 21.15
CA HIS A 382 20.89 -21.67 20.68
C HIS A 382 20.79 -22.02 19.19
N GLN A 383 21.89 -21.95 18.43
CA GLN A 383 21.94 -22.23 16.99
C GLN A 383 21.02 -21.34 16.13
N VAL A 384 20.82 -20.10 16.57
CA VAL A 384 20.03 -19.05 15.87
C VAL A 384 20.95 -17.92 15.39
N ASP A 385 20.41 -16.96 14.65
CA ASP A 385 21.09 -15.70 14.33
C ASP A 385 20.18 -14.52 14.70
N LEU A 386 20.44 -13.90 15.84
CA LEU A 386 19.65 -12.75 16.30
C LEU A 386 19.91 -11.46 15.50
N LEU A 387 21.00 -11.37 14.72
CA LEU A 387 21.26 -10.15 13.96
C LEU A 387 20.37 -10.09 12.71
N VAL A 388 20.28 -11.21 12.00
CA VAL A 388 19.60 -11.31 10.71
C VAL A 388 18.59 -12.46 10.75
N SER A 389 17.34 -12.18 10.40
CA SER A 389 16.28 -13.19 10.39
C SER A 389 16.53 -14.24 9.30
N GLU A 390 16.14 -15.49 9.55
CA GLU A 390 16.21 -16.55 8.54
C GLU A 390 15.41 -16.19 7.26
N SER A 391 14.35 -15.40 7.42
CA SER A 391 13.52 -14.92 6.32
C SER A 391 14.31 -14.12 5.27
N ASP A 392 15.39 -13.43 5.67
CA ASP A 392 16.22 -12.61 4.77
C ASP A 392 17.08 -13.45 3.81
N TYR A 393 17.19 -14.76 4.07
CA TYR A 393 17.95 -15.67 3.22
C TYR A 393 17.05 -16.49 2.29
N LEU A 394 15.72 -16.42 2.43
CA LEU A 394 14.78 -17.27 1.71
C LEU A 394 14.95 -17.18 0.20
N GLU A 395 15.32 -16.02 -0.34
CA GLU A 395 15.53 -15.84 -1.78
C GLU A 395 16.72 -16.62 -2.36
N PHE A 396 17.64 -17.10 -1.52
CA PHE A 396 18.66 -18.06 -1.98
C PHE A 396 18.07 -19.43 -2.26
N PHE A 397 16.98 -19.80 -1.61
CA PHE A 397 16.37 -21.11 -1.68
C PHE A 397 15.19 -21.11 -2.65
N ASP A 398 15.28 -21.89 -3.73
CA ASP A 398 14.11 -22.30 -4.52
C ASP A 398 13.74 -23.72 -4.10
N GLU A 399 12.45 -23.96 -3.84
CA GLU A 399 11.91 -25.25 -3.39
C GLU A 399 12.48 -26.45 -4.18
N GLY A 400 13.15 -27.39 -3.51
CA GLY A 400 13.34 -28.73 -4.08
C GLY A 400 14.59 -29.52 -3.71
N ASP A 401 15.67 -28.90 -3.20
CA ASP A 401 16.88 -29.65 -2.80
C ASP A 401 17.05 -29.69 -1.26
N PRO A 402 16.82 -30.84 -0.61
CA PRO A 402 16.97 -30.96 0.85
C PRO A 402 18.43 -30.83 1.31
N ALA A 403 19.42 -30.86 0.42
CA ALA A 403 20.83 -30.69 0.77
C ALA A 403 21.21 -29.22 1.03
N HIS A 404 20.48 -28.25 0.46
CA HIS A 404 20.82 -26.83 0.58
C HIS A 404 20.74 -26.30 2.02
N PRO A 405 19.66 -26.53 2.79
CA PRO A 405 19.60 -26.06 4.18
C PRO A 405 20.70 -26.68 5.05
N ALA A 406 20.99 -27.97 4.86
CA ALA A 406 22.06 -28.64 5.59
C ALA A 406 23.44 -28.05 5.26
N LEU A 407 23.70 -27.70 4.00
CA LEU A 407 24.93 -27.03 3.59
C LEU A 407 25.00 -25.61 4.17
N TRP A 408 23.92 -24.86 4.09
CA TRP A 408 23.81 -23.51 4.63
C TRP A 408 24.25 -23.44 6.10
N GLN A 409 23.75 -24.37 6.92
CA GLN A 409 24.08 -24.42 8.34
C GLN A 409 25.55 -24.81 8.62
N ARG A 410 26.28 -25.37 7.65
CA ARG A 410 27.73 -25.64 7.75
C ARG A 410 28.60 -24.44 7.38
N LEU A 411 28.03 -23.36 6.87
CA LEU A 411 28.78 -22.14 6.57
C LEU A 411 28.99 -21.32 7.85
N PRO A 412 30.16 -20.65 7.99
CA PRO A 412 30.35 -19.67 9.06
C PRO A 412 29.23 -18.63 9.04
N ARG A 413 28.69 -18.28 10.21
CA ARG A 413 27.55 -17.35 10.33
C ARG A 413 27.86 -15.98 9.70
N GLN A 414 29.03 -15.42 9.98
CA GLN A 414 29.43 -14.15 9.37
C GLN A 414 29.46 -14.23 7.84
N TYR A 415 30.00 -15.32 7.28
CA TYR A 415 30.01 -15.53 5.84
C TYR A 415 28.60 -15.60 5.25
N ARG A 416 27.63 -16.22 5.96
CA ARG A 416 26.21 -16.23 5.54
C ARG A 416 25.61 -14.82 5.48
N ARG A 417 25.87 -13.99 6.50
CA ARG A 417 25.43 -12.59 6.52
C ARG A 417 26.03 -11.82 5.34
N ASP A 418 27.33 -11.99 5.09
CA ASP A 418 28.05 -11.32 4.01
C ASP A 418 27.62 -11.79 2.60
N LEU A 419 26.94 -12.94 2.48
CA LEU A 419 26.35 -13.40 1.22
C LEU A 419 25.06 -12.63 0.88
N ARG A 420 24.29 -12.15 1.86
CA ARG A 420 22.97 -11.52 1.65
C ARG A 420 22.99 -10.40 0.59
N PRO A 421 23.98 -9.47 0.56
CA PRO A 421 24.05 -8.44 -0.47
C PRO A 421 24.13 -8.98 -1.91
N LEU A 422 24.47 -10.26 -2.12
CA LEU A 422 24.46 -10.86 -3.46
C LEU A 422 23.07 -10.90 -4.08
N LEU A 423 22.00 -10.93 -3.28
CA LEU A 423 20.62 -10.92 -3.79
C LEU A 423 20.30 -9.62 -4.55
N GLU A 424 20.96 -8.54 -4.16
CA GLU A 424 20.74 -7.19 -4.69
C GLU A 424 21.70 -6.80 -5.83
N VAL A 425 22.50 -7.75 -6.34
CA VAL A 425 23.47 -7.50 -7.43
C VAL A 425 23.33 -8.50 -8.58
N GLU A 426 23.97 -8.21 -9.72
CA GLU A 426 24.05 -9.17 -10.82
C GLU A 426 24.83 -10.43 -10.38
N PRO A 427 24.38 -11.66 -10.72
CA PRO A 427 23.28 -11.97 -11.64
C PRO A 427 21.90 -12.20 -10.98
N PHE A 428 21.74 -12.01 -9.68
CA PHE A 428 20.47 -12.26 -8.98
C PHE A 428 19.34 -11.35 -9.47
N LEU A 429 19.65 -10.10 -9.81
CA LEU A 429 18.68 -9.15 -10.37
C LEU A 429 18.16 -9.56 -11.75
N SER A 430 19.04 -9.91 -12.70
CA SER A 430 18.64 -10.17 -14.08
C SER A 430 18.25 -11.64 -14.35
N ARG A 431 18.82 -12.58 -13.60
CA ARG A 431 18.68 -14.03 -13.84
C ARG A 431 18.61 -14.82 -12.53
N PRO A 432 17.59 -14.58 -11.67
CA PRO A 432 17.54 -15.12 -10.31
C PRO A 432 17.65 -16.65 -10.24
N HIS A 433 16.92 -17.38 -11.09
CA HIS A 433 16.99 -18.84 -11.12
C HIS A 433 18.36 -19.38 -11.55
N GLN A 434 19.03 -18.73 -12.52
CA GLN A 434 20.37 -19.14 -12.95
C GLN A 434 21.41 -18.79 -11.89
N ALA A 435 21.29 -17.61 -11.28
CA ALA A 435 22.12 -17.14 -10.18
C ALA A 435 22.07 -18.10 -9.00
N ARG A 436 20.86 -18.48 -8.54
CA ARG A 436 20.67 -19.45 -7.46
C ARG A 436 21.29 -20.82 -7.75
N ARG A 437 21.08 -21.35 -8.96
CA ARG A 437 21.67 -22.64 -9.34
C ARG A 437 23.20 -22.61 -9.29
N GLU A 438 23.79 -21.54 -9.80
CA GLU A 438 25.24 -21.35 -9.80
C GLU A 438 25.78 -21.08 -8.38
N PHE A 439 25.07 -20.29 -7.58
CA PHE A 439 25.36 -20.03 -6.18
C PHE A 439 25.48 -21.34 -5.38
N TRP A 440 24.46 -22.19 -5.44
CA TRP A 440 24.48 -23.49 -4.74
C TRP A 440 25.53 -24.44 -5.31
N ARG A 441 25.72 -24.47 -6.64
CA ARG A 441 26.78 -25.27 -7.27
C ARG A 441 28.15 -24.91 -6.69
N ARG A 442 28.46 -23.62 -6.57
CA ARG A 442 29.73 -23.13 -6.04
C ARG A 442 29.90 -23.46 -4.56
N LEU A 443 28.86 -23.23 -3.75
CA LEU A 443 28.89 -23.58 -2.33
C LEU A 443 29.09 -25.09 -2.10
N MET A 444 28.50 -25.95 -2.94
CA MET A 444 28.75 -27.40 -2.89
C MET A 444 30.20 -27.77 -3.23
N VAL A 445 30.82 -27.12 -4.22
CA VAL A 445 32.25 -27.32 -4.54
C VAL A 445 33.13 -26.90 -3.36
N ILE A 446 32.82 -25.76 -2.74
CA ILE A 446 33.51 -25.28 -1.54
C ILE A 446 33.36 -26.28 -0.39
N ASP A 447 32.15 -26.78 -0.16
CA ASP A 447 31.85 -27.68 0.95
C ASP A 447 32.55 -29.04 0.80
N ALA A 448 32.65 -29.56 -0.43
CA ALA A 448 33.27 -30.84 -0.76
C ALA A 448 34.81 -30.83 -0.69
N ASN A 449 35.47 -29.67 -0.82
CA ASN A 449 36.92 -29.57 -0.85
C ASN A 449 37.51 -29.18 0.51
N ALA A 450 37.75 -30.17 1.37
CA ALA A 450 38.27 -29.95 2.73
C ALA A 450 39.61 -29.19 2.78
N VAL A 451 40.45 -29.31 1.74
CA VAL A 451 41.78 -28.68 1.68
C VAL A 451 41.67 -27.18 1.42
N TRP A 452 40.85 -26.78 0.43
CA TRP A 452 40.76 -25.38 0.00
C TRP A 452 39.60 -24.61 0.63
N ARG A 453 38.63 -25.30 1.25
CA ARG A 453 37.48 -24.67 1.93
C ARG A 453 37.87 -23.51 2.85
N PRO A 454 38.85 -23.62 3.76
CA PRO A 454 39.21 -22.51 4.64
C PRO A 454 39.75 -21.31 3.87
N HIS A 455 40.47 -21.55 2.76
CA HIS A 455 41.02 -20.50 1.92
C HIS A 455 39.93 -19.76 1.13
N TRP A 456 38.94 -20.49 0.60
CA TRP A 456 37.82 -19.90 -0.14
C TRP A 456 36.86 -19.13 0.78
N LEU A 457 36.54 -19.67 1.96
CA LEU A 457 35.69 -18.98 2.94
C LEU A 457 36.37 -17.79 3.61
N ALA A 458 37.68 -17.62 3.44
CA ALA A 458 38.41 -16.43 3.88
C ALA A 458 38.36 -15.28 2.85
N GLN A 459 37.90 -15.54 1.61
CA GLN A 459 37.67 -14.49 0.62
C GLN A 459 36.36 -13.76 0.90
N PRO A 460 36.20 -12.51 0.45
CA PRO A 460 34.93 -11.79 0.57
C PRO A 460 33.78 -12.57 -0.06
N ALA A 461 32.66 -12.72 0.66
CA ALA A 461 31.50 -13.45 0.17
C ALA A 461 30.92 -12.84 -1.13
N ALA A 462 31.08 -11.53 -1.34
CA ALA A 462 30.73 -10.83 -2.57
C ALA A 462 31.44 -11.38 -3.82
N ASP A 463 32.62 -11.99 -3.66
CA ASP A 463 33.41 -12.54 -4.75
C ASP A 463 33.10 -14.02 -5.06
N LEU A 464 32.05 -14.60 -4.44
CA LEU A 464 31.70 -16.03 -4.61
C LEU A 464 31.66 -16.47 -6.09
N PHE A 465 31.11 -15.64 -6.98
CA PHE A 465 31.01 -15.92 -8.42
C PHE A 465 32.34 -15.76 -9.18
N ASN A 466 33.33 -15.09 -8.60
CA ASN A 466 34.65 -14.87 -9.18
C ASN A 466 35.70 -15.88 -8.69
N LEU A 467 35.38 -16.68 -7.67
CA LEU A 467 36.30 -17.69 -7.14
C LEU A 467 36.70 -18.72 -8.20
N PRO A 468 37.98 -19.13 -8.24
CA PRO A 468 38.49 -20.16 -9.15
C PRO A 468 38.14 -21.55 -8.58
N LEU A 469 36.90 -21.99 -8.79
CA LEU A 469 36.31 -23.24 -8.27
C LEU A 469 36.26 -24.37 -9.31
#